data_AF-A0A317K7H9-F1
#
_entry.id   AF-A0A317K7H9-F1
#
_cell.length_a   1.000
_cell.length_b   1.000
_cell.length_c   1.000
_cell.angle_alpha   90.00
_cell.angle_beta   90.00
_cell.angle_gamma   90.00
#
_symmetry.space_group_name_H-M   'P 1'
#
loop_
_entity.id
_entity.type
_entity.pdbx_description
1 polymer ?
#
loop_
_entity_poly.entity_id
_entity_poly.type
_entity_poly.pdbx_seq_one_letter_code
_entity_poly.pdbx_strand_id
1 'polypeptide(L)'
;MTIEAFADTIVPGEKRSPDDRAIAGVATGGGAVASGAVELLEQPGGGMAEALDTLAWTLNAHALDYAYERGVALDEDVPAFVALPFAHRTALVQVLTAPDHPERQMWVGLALFSNMAFDSAAHLGTAEAFAAGHPGLLAIGYLPPDDEGLFRFPQYSYGRPLARIHPDTTATGSPA
;
A
#
# COMPACT_ATOMS: atom_id res chain seq x y z
N MET A 1 -4.33 4.50 14.67
CA MET A 1 -2.92 4.38 15.14
C MET A 1 -2.31 2.99 14.91
N THR A 2 -2.80 1.90 15.52
CA THR A 2 -2.16 0.58 15.36
C THR A 2 -2.15 0.09 13.90
N ILE A 3 -3.30 0.17 13.21
CA ILE A 3 -3.39 -0.21 11.78
C ILE A 3 -2.54 0.70 10.89
N GLU A 4 -2.52 2.01 11.16
CA GLU A 4 -1.63 2.95 10.46
C GLU A 4 -0.16 2.56 10.64
N ALA A 5 0.27 2.25 11.86
CA ALA A 5 1.65 1.85 12.14
C ALA A 5 2.02 0.53 11.45
N PHE A 6 1.07 -0.41 11.33
CA PHE A 6 1.28 -1.62 10.54
C PHE A 6 1.44 -1.28 9.06
N ALA A 7 0.53 -0.49 8.49
CA ALA A 7 0.58 -0.11 7.08
C ALA A 7 1.89 0.63 6.73
N ASP A 8 2.31 1.58 7.56
CA ASP A 8 3.61 2.26 7.44
C ASP A 8 4.80 1.29 7.58
N THR A 9 4.66 0.21 8.36
CA THR A 9 5.72 -0.82 8.43
C THR A 9 5.87 -1.57 7.10
N ILE A 10 4.80 -1.71 6.32
CA ILE A 10 4.81 -2.39 5.02
C ILE A 10 5.35 -1.49 3.91
N VAL A 11 4.81 -0.27 3.78
CA VAL A 11 5.31 0.75 2.85
C VAL A 11 5.57 2.03 3.65
N PRO A 12 6.83 2.27 4.08
CA PRO A 12 7.15 3.37 4.98
C PRO A 12 7.06 4.72 4.29
N GLY A 13 6.63 5.72 5.06
CA GLY A 13 6.56 7.11 4.62
C GLY A 13 7.25 8.07 5.59
N GLU A 14 7.20 9.35 5.22
CA GLU A 14 7.59 10.46 6.08
C GLU A 14 6.52 10.76 7.13
N LYS A 15 6.94 11.24 8.30
CA LYS A 15 6.00 11.60 9.36
C LYS A 15 5.12 12.78 8.95
N ARG A 16 3.85 12.77 9.38
CA ARG A 16 2.93 13.92 9.27
C ARG A 16 3.37 15.09 10.15
N SER A 17 4.01 14.79 11.29
CA SER A 17 4.56 15.78 12.22
C SER A 17 5.70 15.14 13.05
N PRO A 18 6.54 15.93 13.74
CA PRO A 18 7.60 15.39 14.59
C PRO A 18 7.10 14.38 15.64
N ASP A 19 5.88 14.62 16.16
CA ASP A 19 5.25 13.85 17.22
C ASP A 19 4.46 12.64 16.70
N ASP A 20 4.39 12.40 15.40
CA ASP A 20 3.70 11.23 14.85
C ASP A 20 4.41 9.94 15.32
N ARG A 21 3.67 9.11 16.06
CA ARG A 21 4.14 7.83 16.57
C ARG A 21 3.73 6.68 15.66
N ALA A 22 2.63 6.82 14.93
CA ALA A 22 2.14 5.77 14.04
C ALA A 22 3.10 5.62 12.85
N ILE A 23 3.46 6.74 12.22
CA ILE A 23 4.41 6.77 11.12
C ILE A 23 5.84 6.86 11.66
N ALA A 24 6.69 5.89 11.32
CA ALA A 24 8.05 5.83 11.84
C ALA A 24 8.97 6.90 11.23
N GLY A 25 8.69 7.36 10.00
CA GLY A 25 9.49 8.39 9.33
C GLY A 25 10.83 7.90 8.81
N VAL A 26 10.93 6.60 8.48
CA VAL A 26 12.20 5.99 8.03
C VAL A 26 12.45 6.16 6.52
N ALA A 27 11.47 6.67 5.79
CA ALA A 27 11.55 6.97 4.37
C ALA A 27 11.09 8.41 4.09
N THR A 28 11.46 8.93 2.93
CA THR A 28 11.02 10.25 2.43
C THR A 28 9.84 10.09 1.48
N GLY A 29 8.90 11.05 1.47
CA GLY A 29 7.69 10.97 0.66
C GLY A 29 6.56 10.15 1.30
N GLY A 30 5.44 10.00 0.58
CA GLY A 30 4.25 9.34 1.12
C GLY A 30 4.33 7.81 1.08
N GLY A 31 4.16 7.16 2.23
CA GLY A 31 4.04 5.70 2.35
C GLY A 31 2.59 5.21 2.20
N ALA A 32 2.31 3.99 2.68
CA ALA A 32 0.96 3.39 2.63
C ALA A 32 -0.09 4.27 3.32
N VAL A 33 0.22 4.83 4.49
CA VAL A 33 -0.72 5.68 5.24
C VAL A 33 -1.07 6.94 4.47
N ALA A 34 -0.07 7.64 3.92
CA ALA A 34 -0.30 8.82 3.08
C ALA A 34 -0.98 8.48 1.74
N SER A 35 -0.93 7.21 1.32
CA SER A 35 -1.61 6.67 0.15
C SER A 35 -3.03 6.15 0.46
N GLY A 36 -3.59 6.44 1.63
CA GLY A 36 -4.98 6.10 1.94
C GLY A 36 -5.20 4.65 2.38
N ALA A 37 -4.22 4.02 3.03
CA ALA A 37 -4.35 2.61 3.45
C ALA A 37 -5.49 2.36 4.44
N VAL A 38 -5.74 3.30 5.36
CA VAL A 38 -6.83 3.16 6.33
C VAL A 38 -8.18 3.31 5.63
N GLU A 39 -8.30 4.33 4.78
CA GLU A 39 -9.49 4.61 4.00
C GLU A 39 -9.87 3.43 3.10
N LEU A 40 -8.89 2.79 2.45
CA LEU A 40 -9.12 1.57 1.67
C LEU A 40 -9.59 0.39 2.54
N LEU A 41 -8.97 0.18 3.70
CA LEU A 41 -9.32 -0.90 4.62
C LEU A 41 -10.72 -0.75 5.22
N GLU A 42 -11.18 0.47 5.40
CA GLU A 42 -12.52 0.80 5.90
C GLU A 42 -13.63 0.62 4.85
N GLN A 43 -13.28 0.44 3.56
CA GLN A 43 -14.29 0.20 2.54
C GLN A 43 -14.99 -1.15 2.72
N PRO A 44 -16.34 -1.19 2.78
CA PRO A 44 -17.09 -2.43 2.96
C PRO A 44 -16.79 -3.48 1.88
N GLY A 45 -16.54 -3.05 0.64
CA GLY A 45 -16.26 -3.94 -0.49
C GLY A 45 -14.97 -4.76 -0.36
N GLY A 46 -14.02 -4.32 0.48
CA GLY A 46 -12.75 -5.01 0.72
C GLY A 46 -12.82 -6.14 1.75
N GLY A 47 -13.91 -6.23 2.53
CA GLY A 47 -14.14 -7.30 3.50
C GLY A 47 -13.28 -7.24 4.79
N MET A 48 -12.43 -6.22 4.95
CA MET A 48 -11.56 -6.06 6.13
C MET A 48 -12.15 -5.15 7.21
N ALA A 49 -13.06 -4.24 6.85
CA ALA A 49 -13.56 -3.18 7.73
C ALA A 49 -14.06 -3.70 9.10
N GLU A 50 -14.86 -4.77 9.10
CA GLU A 50 -15.42 -5.35 10.33
C GLU A 50 -14.36 -6.04 11.21
N ALA A 51 -13.20 -6.40 10.63
CA ALA A 51 -12.12 -7.07 11.34
C ALA A 51 -11.07 -6.11 11.91
N LEU A 52 -11.10 -4.81 11.57
CA LEU A 52 -10.02 -3.86 11.90
C LEU A 52 -9.79 -3.71 13.40
N ASP A 53 -10.84 -3.65 14.20
CA ASP A 53 -10.71 -3.56 15.66
C ASP A 53 -10.06 -4.81 16.25
N THR A 54 -10.46 -5.99 15.74
CA THR A 54 -9.88 -7.27 16.17
C THR A 54 -8.42 -7.39 15.74
N LEU A 55 -8.11 -7.00 14.51
CA LEU A 55 -6.75 -6.93 13.98
C LEU A 55 -5.85 -6.03 14.83
N ALA A 56 -6.33 -4.83 15.18
CA ALA A 56 -5.59 -3.89 16.01
C ALA A 56 -5.33 -4.45 17.42
N TRP A 57 -6.35 -5.06 18.02
CA TRP A 57 -6.22 -5.69 19.34
C TRP A 57 -5.21 -6.84 19.31
N THR A 58 -5.36 -7.78 18.37
CA THR A 58 -4.48 -8.94 18.23
C THR A 58 -3.05 -8.53 17.91
N LEU A 59 -2.85 -7.51 17.06
CA LEU A 59 -1.51 -7.01 16.73
C LEU A 59 -0.81 -6.41 17.95
N ASN A 60 -1.54 -5.68 18.79
CA ASN A 60 -0.99 -5.16 20.05
C ASN A 60 -0.66 -6.29 21.03
N ALA A 61 -1.45 -7.37 21.10
CA ALA A 61 -1.12 -8.54 21.91
C ALA A 61 0.20 -9.18 21.46
N HIS A 62 0.35 -9.44 20.15
CA HIS A 62 1.62 -9.94 19.58
C HIS A 62 2.81 -9.01 19.87
N ALA A 63 2.58 -7.69 19.84
CA ALA A 63 3.63 -6.72 20.14
C ALA A 63 4.07 -6.76 21.61
N LEU A 64 3.14 -6.95 22.55
CA LEU A 64 3.44 -7.13 23.97
C LEU A 64 4.27 -8.39 24.20
N ASP A 65 3.84 -9.52 23.64
CA ASP A 65 4.54 -10.80 23.76
C ASP A 65 5.95 -10.71 23.16
N TYR A 66 6.06 -10.15 21.95
CA TYR A 66 7.34 -9.91 21.29
C TYR A 66 8.28 -9.03 22.13
N ALA A 67 7.76 -7.94 22.71
CA ALA A 67 8.54 -7.02 23.52
C ALA A 67 9.04 -7.70 24.81
N TYR A 68 8.18 -8.49 25.45
CA TYR A 68 8.53 -9.28 26.63
C TYR A 68 9.65 -10.26 26.33
N GLU A 69 9.53 -11.07 25.27
CA GLU A 69 10.53 -12.07 24.86
C GLU A 69 11.89 -11.44 24.53
N ARG A 70 11.89 -10.21 24.02
CA ARG A 70 13.11 -9.50 23.59
C ARG A 70 13.63 -8.49 24.59
N GLY A 71 12.97 -8.33 25.75
CA GLY A 71 13.33 -7.33 26.75
C GLY A 71 13.25 -5.89 26.23
N VAL A 72 12.34 -5.62 25.29
CA VAL A 72 12.12 -4.28 24.74
C VAL A 72 11.14 -3.55 25.66
N ALA A 73 11.59 -2.44 26.26
CA ALA A 73 10.70 -1.58 27.03
C ALA A 73 9.75 -0.81 26.10
N LEU A 74 8.45 -0.85 26.41
CA LEU A 74 7.44 -0.13 25.66
C LEU A 74 6.97 1.11 26.41
N ASP A 75 6.64 2.13 25.63
CA ASP A 75 5.92 3.32 26.06
C ASP A 75 4.43 2.96 26.23
N GLU A 76 3.93 3.00 27.46
CA GLU A 76 2.57 2.57 27.82
C GLU A 76 1.49 3.59 27.42
N ASP A 77 1.87 4.82 27.05
CA ASP A 77 0.93 5.88 26.65
C ASP A 77 0.44 5.70 25.19
N VAL A 78 1.01 4.76 24.44
CA VAL A 78 0.63 4.44 23.07
C VAL A 78 0.38 2.94 22.89
N PRO A 79 -0.37 2.51 21.85
CA PRO A 79 -0.57 1.09 21.60
C PRO A 79 0.76 0.33 21.44
N ALA A 80 0.83 -0.90 21.96
CA ALA A 80 2.08 -1.66 22.06
C ALA A 80 2.84 -1.80 20.72
N PHE A 81 2.12 -2.06 19.62
CA PHE A 81 2.77 -2.14 18.30
C PHE A 81 3.35 -0.79 17.85
N VAL A 82 2.67 0.32 18.20
CA VAL A 82 3.13 1.68 17.94
C VAL A 82 4.34 2.03 18.82
N ALA A 83 4.41 1.52 20.05
CA ALA A 83 5.55 1.73 20.94
C ALA A 83 6.84 1.07 20.42
N LEU A 84 6.74 0.01 19.62
CA LEU A 84 7.91 -0.67 19.06
C LEU A 84 8.70 0.25 18.12
N PRO A 85 10.05 0.29 18.23
CA PRO A 85 10.90 0.87 17.21
C PRO A 85 10.70 0.19 15.85
N PHE A 86 10.91 0.92 14.75
CA PHE A 86 10.63 0.44 13.40
C PHE A 86 11.28 -0.93 13.06
N ALA A 87 12.53 -1.14 13.49
CA ALA A 87 13.21 -2.42 13.28
C ALA A 87 12.49 -3.59 13.97
N HIS A 88 11.93 -3.37 15.15
CA HIS A 88 11.14 -4.36 15.86
C HIS A 88 9.76 -4.57 15.25
N ARG A 89 9.10 -3.49 14.78
CA ARG A 89 7.86 -3.62 13.99
C ARG A 89 8.08 -4.49 12.76
N THR A 90 9.15 -4.23 12.02
CA THR A 90 9.52 -4.99 10.81
C THR A 90 9.76 -6.46 11.14
N ALA A 91 10.54 -6.75 12.19
CA ALA A 91 10.83 -8.11 12.61
C ALA A 91 9.56 -8.86 13.07
N LEU A 92 8.66 -8.19 13.79
CA LEU A 92 7.39 -8.79 14.19
C LEU A 92 6.50 -9.06 12.99
N VAL A 93 6.37 -8.11 12.05
CA VAL A 93 5.62 -8.31 10.80
C VAL A 93 6.16 -9.49 10.00
N GLN A 94 7.49 -9.67 9.93
CA GLN A 94 8.10 -10.83 9.28
C GLN A 94 7.69 -12.16 9.93
N VAL A 95 7.58 -12.21 11.26
CA VAL A 95 7.08 -13.39 11.99
C VAL A 95 5.61 -13.64 11.67
N LEU A 96 4.77 -12.60 11.77
CA LEU A 96 3.32 -12.71 11.56
C LEU A 96 2.94 -13.12 10.13
N THR A 97 3.78 -12.74 9.15
CA THR A 97 3.60 -13.07 7.73
C THR A 97 4.37 -14.31 7.28
N ALA A 98 5.10 -14.97 8.19
CA ALA A 98 5.87 -16.17 7.88
C ALA A 98 4.97 -17.33 7.41
N PRO A 99 5.45 -18.21 6.51
CA PRO A 99 4.63 -19.28 5.92
C PRO A 99 3.99 -20.27 6.91
N ASP A 100 4.58 -20.43 8.09
CA ASP A 100 4.17 -21.34 9.14
C ASP A 100 3.32 -20.66 10.23
N HIS A 101 3.16 -19.34 10.19
CA HIS A 101 2.36 -18.62 11.18
C HIS A 101 0.87 -18.99 11.04
N PRO A 102 0.18 -19.40 12.12
CA PRO A 102 -1.21 -19.88 12.05
C PRO A 102 -2.18 -18.80 11.54
N GLU A 103 -1.89 -17.53 11.84
CA GLU A 103 -2.72 -16.38 11.47
C GLU A 103 -2.26 -15.69 10.18
N ARG A 104 -1.28 -16.26 9.45
CA ARG A 104 -0.62 -15.62 8.30
C ARG A 104 -1.59 -14.99 7.30
N GLN A 105 -2.69 -15.68 6.99
CA GLN A 105 -3.64 -15.22 5.97
C GLN A 105 -4.18 -13.82 6.27
N MET A 106 -4.47 -13.55 7.54
CA MET A 106 -4.98 -12.25 7.99
C MET A 106 -3.90 -11.16 7.89
N TRP A 107 -2.67 -11.45 8.33
CA TRP A 107 -1.56 -10.49 8.30
C TRP A 107 -1.07 -10.20 6.88
N VAL A 108 -1.02 -11.21 6.01
CA VAL A 108 -0.72 -11.04 4.59
C VAL A 108 -1.83 -10.25 3.90
N GLY A 109 -3.10 -10.45 4.25
CA GLY A 109 -4.21 -9.65 3.77
C GLY A 109 -4.04 -8.17 4.12
N LEU A 110 -3.74 -7.86 5.38
CA LEU A 110 -3.51 -6.47 5.82
C LEU A 110 -2.30 -5.84 5.11
N ALA A 111 -1.22 -6.60 4.90
CA ALA A 111 -0.06 -6.16 4.14
C ALA A 111 -0.38 -5.93 2.66
N LEU A 112 -1.22 -6.78 2.06
CA LEU A 112 -1.69 -6.62 0.69
C LEU A 112 -2.45 -5.30 0.52
N PHE A 113 -3.41 -5.00 1.41
CA PHE A 113 -4.14 -3.73 1.35
C PHE A 113 -3.24 -2.50 1.54
N SER A 114 -2.19 -2.62 2.37
CA SER A 114 -1.19 -1.55 2.52
C SER A 114 -0.43 -1.28 1.22
N ASN A 115 -0.08 -2.33 0.48
CA ASN A 115 0.51 -2.19 -0.85
C ASN A 115 -0.51 -1.66 -1.87
N MET A 116 -1.75 -2.17 -1.87
CA MET A 116 -2.81 -1.74 -2.79
C MET A 116 -3.13 -0.25 -2.69
N ALA A 117 -3.11 0.28 -1.46
CA ALA A 117 -3.27 1.71 -1.24
C ALA A 117 -2.18 2.50 -1.98
N PHE A 118 -0.92 2.09 -1.84
CA PHE A 118 0.22 2.72 -2.49
C PHE A 118 0.24 2.49 -4.01
N ASP A 119 0.10 1.26 -4.48
CA ASP A 119 0.44 0.88 -5.84
C ASP A 119 -0.65 1.15 -6.89
N SER A 120 -1.90 1.19 -6.45
CA SER A 120 -3.06 1.24 -7.33
C SER A 120 -4.11 2.23 -6.88
N ALA A 121 -4.00 2.78 -5.66
CA ALA A 121 -4.99 3.67 -5.07
C ALA A 121 -6.40 3.06 -5.15
N ALA A 122 -6.54 1.76 -4.84
CA ALA A 122 -7.73 0.96 -5.16
C ALA A 122 -9.07 1.48 -4.58
N HIS A 123 -9.02 2.45 -3.67
CA HIS A 123 -10.17 3.10 -3.05
C HIS A 123 -10.63 4.37 -3.79
N LEU A 124 -9.89 4.84 -4.80
CA LEU A 124 -10.11 6.10 -5.51
C LEU A 124 -10.32 5.90 -7.01
N GLY A 125 -11.06 6.83 -7.63
CA GLY A 125 -11.02 6.98 -9.08
C GLY A 125 -9.63 7.45 -9.53
N THR A 126 -9.05 6.86 -10.57
CA THR A 126 -7.68 7.19 -11.01
C THR A 126 -7.49 8.70 -11.27
N ALA A 127 -8.47 9.38 -11.88
CA ALA A 127 -8.40 10.83 -12.12
C ALA A 127 -8.37 11.65 -10.81
N GLU A 128 -9.15 11.23 -9.80
CA GLU A 128 -9.16 11.85 -8.47
C GLU A 128 -7.83 11.64 -7.75
N ALA A 129 -7.29 10.42 -7.79
CA ALA A 129 -5.99 10.11 -7.20
C ALA A 129 -4.88 11.01 -7.78
N PHE A 130 -4.88 11.26 -9.10
CA PHE A 130 -3.94 12.19 -9.71
C PHE A 130 -4.20 13.65 -9.33
N ALA A 131 -5.45 14.09 -9.32
CA ALA A 131 -5.80 15.45 -8.90
C ALA A 131 -5.36 15.74 -7.46
N ALA A 132 -5.38 14.73 -6.59
CA ALA A 132 -4.91 14.80 -5.21
C ALA A 132 -3.38 14.62 -5.06
N GLY A 133 -2.65 14.34 -6.14
CA GLY A 133 -1.21 14.09 -6.08
C GLY A 133 -0.85 12.80 -5.33
N HIS A 134 -1.59 11.72 -5.56
CA HIS A 134 -1.46 10.46 -4.83
C HIS A 134 0.00 9.95 -4.82
N PRO A 135 0.63 9.79 -3.65
CA PRO A 135 2.08 9.62 -3.55
C PRO A 135 2.58 8.32 -4.19
N GLY A 136 1.88 7.20 -3.99
CA GLY A 136 2.33 5.92 -4.54
C GLY A 136 2.27 5.82 -6.07
N LEU A 137 1.13 6.20 -6.68
CA LEU A 137 1.01 6.30 -8.15
C LEU A 137 2.10 7.19 -8.78
N LEU A 138 2.38 8.36 -8.20
CA LEU A 138 3.43 9.25 -8.67
C LEU A 138 4.82 8.64 -8.51
N ALA A 139 5.11 7.99 -7.38
CA ALA A 139 6.38 7.33 -7.13
C ALA A 139 6.65 6.16 -8.08
N ILE A 140 5.62 5.40 -8.43
CA ILE A 140 5.71 4.29 -9.41
C ILE A 140 5.88 4.80 -10.85
N GLY A 141 5.52 6.06 -11.11
CA GLY A 141 5.67 6.69 -12.42
C GLY A 141 4.43 6.52 -13.31
N TYR A 142 3.25 6.35 -12.72
CA TYR A 142 2.01 6.51 -13.47
C TYR A 142 1.92 7.94 -14.01
N LEU A 143 1.49 8.07 -15.26
CA LEU A 143 1.36 9.38 -15.92
C LEU A 143 -0.05 9.94 -15.70
N PRO A 144 -0.17 11.24 -15.38
CA PRO A 144 -1.48 11.88 -15.29
C PRO A 144 -2.17 11.84 -16.66
N PRO A 145 -3.50 12.01 -16.69
CA PRO A 145 -4.20 12.21 -17.96
C PRO A 145 -3.67 13.47 -18.67
N ASP A 146 -3.81 13.52 -19.99
CA ASP A 146 -3.49 14.71 -20.78
C ASP A 146 -4.47 15.87 -20.53
N ASP A 147 -4.27 16.99 -21.24
CA ASP A 147 -5.08 18.21 -21.10
C ASP A 147 -6.58 18.00 -21.39
N GLU A 148 -6.94 16.92 -22.10
CA GLU A 148 -8.32 16.53 -22.33
C GLU A 148 -8.87 15.54 -21.29
N GLY A 149 -8.09 15.23 -20.25
CA GLY A 149 -8.48 14.29 -19.19
C GLY A 149 -8.37 12.83 -19.59
N LEU A 150 -7.66 12.50 -20.69
CA LEU A 150 -7.57 11.15 -21.22
C LEU A 150 -6.21 10.52 -20.94
N PHE A 151 -6.22 9.23 -20.58
CA PHE A 151 -5.01 8.44 -20.40
C PHE A 151 -4.50 7.95 -21.75
N ARG A 152 -3.62 8.75 -22.37
CA ARG A 152 -3.00 8.43 -23.66
C ARG A 152 -1.52 8.15 -23.49
N PHE A 153 -1.05 7.09 -24.15
CA PHE A 153 0.36 6.69 -24.16
C PHE A 153 0.92 6.79 -25.58
N PRO A 154 1.16 7.99 -26.13
CA PRO A 154 1.47 8.17 -27.55
C PRO A 154 2.73 7.42 -28.01
N GLN A 155 3.69 7.17 -27.11
CA GLN A 155 4.92 6.43 -27.41
C GLN A 155 4.70 4.91 -27.59
N TYR A 156 3.66 4.34 -26.97
CA TYR A 156 3.35 2.90 -26.95
C TYR A 156 1.90 2.58 -27.36
N SER A 157 1.21 3.54 -28.00
CA SER A 157 -0.17 3.38 -28.44
C SER A 157 -0.27 2.58 -29.74
N TYR A 158 -1.45 2.01 -29.99
CA TYR A 158 -1.83 1.25 -31.19
C TYR A 158 -1.64 2.01 -32.52
N GLY A 159 -1.28 3.30 -32.50
CA GLY A 159 -1.00 4.11 -33.69
C GLY A 159 0.40 3.90 -34.31
N ARG A 160 1.25 3.06 -33.71
CA ARG A 160 2.56 2.74 -34.29
C ARG A 160 2.46 1.55 -35.25
N PRO A 161 2.90 1.66 -36.52
CA PRO A 161 2.99 0.51 -37.40
C PRO A 161 3.96 -0.52 -36.81
N LEU A 162 3.43 -1.63 -36.29
CA LEU A 162 4.24 -2.70 -35.68
C LEU A 162 4.93 -3.58 -36.73
N ALA A 163 4.40 -3.58 -37.95
CA ALA A 163 4.95 -4.30 -39.09
C ALA A 163 4.63 -3.55 -40.40
N ARG A 164 5.43 -3.81 -41.44
CA ARG A 164 5.10 -3.41 -42.81
C ARG A 164 3.98 -4.33 -43.32
N ILE A 165 2.97 -3.77 -43.97
CA ILE A 165 1.89 -4.55 -44.61
C ILE A 165 2.50 -5.39 -45.74
N HIS A 166 2.19 -6.69 -45.78
CA HIS A 166 2.65 -7.58 -46.85
C HIS A 166 1.96 -7.18 -48.17
N PRO A 167 2.64 -7.18 -49.33
CA PRO A 167 2.03 -6.80 -50.61
C PRO A 167 0.73 -7.55 -50.91
N ASP A 168 0.64 -8.81 -50.48
CA ASP A 168 -0.54 -9.67 -50.65
C ASP A 168 -1.52 -9.56 -49.47
N THR A 169 -1.75 -8.35 -48.97
CA THR A 169 -2.77 -8.09 -47.94
C THR A 169 -3.90 -7.29 -48.56
N THR A 170 -5.14 -7.74 -48.39
CA THR A 170 -6.34 -7.02 -48.86
C THR A 170 -6.51 -5.68 -48.13
N ALA A 171 -7.34 -4.80 -48.68
CA ALA A 171 -7.65 -3.49 -48.07
C ALA A 171 -8.28 -3.58 -46.66
N THR A 172 -8.83 -4.73 -46.28
CA THR A 172 -9.38 -5.00 -44.94
C THR A 172 -8.39 -5.70 -44.00
N GLY A 173 -7.17 -5.99 -44.45
CA GLY A 173 -6.12 -6.61 -43.63
C GLY A 173 -6.06 -8.14 -43.67
N SER A 174 -6.70 -8.81 -44.63
CA SER A 174 -6.65 -10.28 -44.77
C SER A 174 -5.56 -10.71 -45.77
N PRO A 175 -4.95 -11.89 -45.63
CA PRO A 175 -4.13 -12.47 -46.71
C PRO A 175 -4.95 -12.59 -48.00
N ALA A 176 -4.39 -12.12 -49.12
CA ALA A 176 -4.99 -12.21 -50.44
C ALA A 176 -4.78 -13.59 -51.09
#